data_AF-A0A1Y4HDG6-F1
#
_entry.id   AF-A0A1Y4HDG6-F1
#
_cell.length_a   1.000
_cell.length_b   1.000
_cell.length_c   1.000
_cell.angle_alpha   90.00
_cell.angle_beta   90.00
_cell.angle_gamma   90.00
#
_symmetry.space_group_name_H-M   'P 1'
#
loop_
_entity.id
_entity.type
_entity.pdbx_description
1 polymer ?
#
loop_
_entity_poly.entity_id
_entity_poly.type
_entity_poly.pdbx_seq_one_letter_code
_entity_poly.pdbx_strand_id
1 'polypeptide(L)' 'MTARHSNFFSVGDVVAFETNHHELTGTVEIIDYRGHERACFKGCEWSYDIFVEASPDFDDEPCLYKHIPECDVRPE' A
#
# COMPACT_ATOMS: atom_id res chain seq x y z
N MET A 1 -5.79 8.16 26.32
CA MET A 1 -6.18 8.17 24.90
C MET A 1 -4.89 8.01 24.12
N THR A 2 -4.62 6.82 23.58
CA THR A 2 -3.52 6.66 22.61
C THR A 2 -3.90 7.47 21.38
N ALA A 3 -3.05 8.41 20.98
CA ALA A 3 -3.22 9.10 19.72
C ALA A 3 -3.29 8.02 18.63
N ARG A 4 -4.38 8.00 17.85
CA ARG A 4 -4.43 7.19 16.63
C ARG A 4 -3.27 7.68 15.77
N HIS A 5 -2.36 6.77 15.42
CA HIS A 5 -1.30 7.11 14.48
C HIS A 5 -1.98 7.49 13.17
N SER A 6 -1.73 8.70 12.67
CA SER A 6 -2.23 9.10 11.35
C SER A 6 -1.52 8.28 10.28
N ASN A 7 -2.26 7.86 9.26
CA ASN A 7 -1.68 7.28 8.06
C ASN A 7 -0.78 8.31 7.35
N PHE A 8 0.18 7.80 6.56
CA PHE A 8 1.14 8.65 5.85
C PHE A 8 0.68 9.14 4.47
N PHE A 9 -0.19 8.38 3.78
CA PHE A 9 -0.61 8.66 2.40
C PHE A 9 -2.13 8.79 2.27
N SER A 10 -2.57 9.51 1.24
CA SER A 10 -3.97 9.77 0.88
C SER A 10 -4.37 9.03 -0.41
N VAL A 11 -5.67 8.85 -0.61
CA VAL A 11 -6.19 8.35 -1.89
C VAL A 11 -5.83 9.34 -3.00
N GLY A 12 -5.31 8.81 -4.12
CA GLY A 12 -4.78 9.59 -5.24
C GLY A 12 -3.30 9.92 -5.15
N ASP A 13 -2.64 9.66 -4.01
CA ASP A 13 -1.18 9.80 -3.93
C ASP A 13 -0.51 8.73 -4.77
N VAL A 14 0.53 9.13 -5.50
CA VAL A 14 1.42 8.21 -6.22
C VAL A 14 2.54 7.79 -5.27
N VAL A 15 2.74 6.49 -5.15
CA VAL A 15 3.65 5.86 -4.19
C VAL A 15 4.43 4.73 -4.83
N ALA A 16 5.60 4.45 -4.29
CA ALA A 16 6.38 3.27 -4.63
C ALA A 16 6.26 2.19 -3.54
N PHE A 17 6.27 0.93 -3.95
CA PHE A 17 6.29 -0.24 -3.06
C PHE A 17 7.04 -1.40 -3.71
N GLU A 18 7.51 -2.35 -2.89
CA GLU A 18 8.24 -3.51 -3.36
C GLU A 18 7.35 -4.77 -3.39
N THR A 19 7.30 -5.45 -4.53
CA THR A 19 6.78 -6.81 -4.64
C THR A 19 7.92 -7.82 -4.42
N ASN A 20 7.62 -9.12 -4.41
CA ASN A 20 8.67 -10.15 -4.31
C ASN A 20 9.65 -10.16 -5.51
N HIS A 21 9.35 -9.42 -6.57
CA HIS A 21 10.08 -9.49 -7.84
C HIS A 21 10.63 -8.13 -8.27
N HIS A 22 9.83 -7.07 -8.08
CA HIS A 22 10.11 -5.75 -8.64
C HIS A 22 9.64 -4.65 -7.68
N GLU A 23 10.27 -3.49 -7.81
CA GLU A 23 9.71 -2.26 -7.28
C GLU A 23 8.68 -1.73 -8.28
N LEU A 24 7.52 -1.31 -7.78
CA LEU A 24 6.43 -0.77 -8.58
C LEU A 24 6.02 0.60 -8.05
N THR A 25 5.57 1.44 -8.97
CA THR A 25 4.88 2.69 -8.68
C THR A 25 3.39 2.50 -8.96
N GLY A 26 2.53 3.04 -8.10
CA GLY A 26 1.10 3.10 -8.36
C GLY A 26 0.39 4.17 -7.54
N THR A 27 -0.93 4.28 -7.74
CA THR A 27 -1.78 5.26 -7.08
C THR A 27 -2.56 4.60 -5.94
N VAL A 28 -2.57 5.22 -4.76
CA VAL A 28 -3.38 4.74 -3.63
C VAL A 28 -4.87 4.89 -3.94
N GLU A 29 -5.60 3.79 -3.94
CA GLU A 29 -7.06 3.78 -4.17
C GLU A 29 -7.85 3.59 -2.87
N ILE A 30 -7.33 2.78 -1.93
CA ILE A 30 -8.00 2.48 -0.66
C ILE A 30 -7.00 2.56 0.49
N ILE A 31 -7.48 3.06 1.63
CA ILE A 31 -6.75 3.14 2.88
C ILE A 31 -7.53 2.37 3.94
N ASP A 32 -6.92 1.34 4.50
CA ASP A 32 -7.54 0.48 5.49
C ASP A 32 -6.85 0.60 6.85
N TYR A 33 -7.65 0.83 7.90
CA TYR A 33 -7.18 0.71 9.28
C TYR A 33 -7.23 -0.75 9.74
N ARG A 34 -6.07 -1.30 10.12
CA ARG A 34 -5.85 -2.70 10.47
C ARG A 34 -5.69 -2.96 11.96
N GLY A 35 -5.97 -2.00 12.85
CA GLY A 35 -5.61 -2.07 14.28
C GLY A 35 -5.75 -3.41 15.02
N HIS A 36 -6.77 -4.23 14.75
CA HIS A 36 -6.95 -5.57 15.35
C HIS A 36 -6.14 -6.69 14.67
N GLU A 37 -5.75 -6.49 13.42
CA GLU A 37 -5.00 -7.41 12.56
C GLU A 37 -3.54 -6.97 12.37
N ARG A 38 -3.08 -5.97 13.13
CA ARG A 38 -1.73 -5.37 13.05
C ARG A 38 -0.59 -6.38 12.94
N ALA A 39 -0.69 -7.52 13.62
CA ALA A 39 0.32 -8.58 13.58
C ALA A 39 0.45 -9.25 12.19
N CYS A 40 -0.63 -9.29 11.40
CA CYS A 40 -0.65 -9.83 10.04
C CYS A 40 -0.05 -8.87 9.00
N PHE A 41 0.13 -7.58 9.36
CA PHE A 41 0.59 -6.52 8.44
C PHE A 41 1.89 -5.87 8.94
N LYS A 42 2.88 -6.70 9.29
CA LYS A 42 4.22 -6.27 9.74
C LYS A 42 4.22 -5.29 10.93
N GLY A 43 3.17 -5.30 11.75
CA GLY A 43 3.05 -4.36 12.86
C GLY A 43 2.59 -2.96 12.45
N CYS A 44 2.04 -2.78 11.24
CA CYS A 44 1.43 -1.53 10.79
C CYS A 44 -0.04 -1.44 11.20
N GLU A 45 -0.48 -0.23 11.52
CA GLU A 45 -1.89 0.06 11.78
C GLU A 45 -2.67 0.35 10.48
N TRP A 46 -1.97 0.61 9.39
CA TRP A 46 -2.54 0.98 8.11
C TRP A 46 -2.02 0.08 6.99
N SER A 47 -2.86 -0.14 5.99
CA SER A 47 -2.50 -0.75 4.72
C SER A 47 -3.15 -0.01 3.56
N TYR A 48 -2.57 -0.14 2.39
CA TYR A 48 -3.01 0.55 1.17
C TYR A 48 -3.35 -0.47 0.07
N ASP A 49 -4.43 -0.23 -0.66
CA ASP A 49 -4.62 -0.85 -1.97
C ASP A 49 -4.11 0.14 -3.02
N ILE A 50 -3.17 -0.31 -3.85
CA ILE A 50 -2.41 0.52 -4.79
C ILE A 50 -2.70 0.01 -6.20
N PHE A 51 -3.21 0.89 -7.06
CA PHE A 51 -3.46 0.61 -8.46
C PHE A 51 -2.21 0.91 -9.29
N VAL A 52 -1.79 -0.06 -10.09
CA VAL A 52 -0.65 0.04 -11.00
C VAL A 52 -1.19 -0.07 -12.41
N GLU A 53 -0.93 0.93 -13.26
CA GLU A 53 -1.46 0.96 -14.64
C GLU A 53 -0.87 -0.11 -15.54
N ALA A 54 0.40 -0.46 -15.36
CA ALA A 54 1.09 -1.49 -16.12
C ALA A 54 1.98 -2.29 -15.18
N SER A 55 1.56 -3.51 -14.86
CA SER A 55 2.34 -4.39 -14.00
C SER A 55 3.03 -5.51 -14.80
N PRO A 56 4.36 -5.65 -14.68
CA PRO A 56 5.10 -6.79 -15.25
C PRO A 56 4.62 -8.15 -14.72
N ASP A 57 4.02 -8.21 -13.53
CA ASP A 57 3.47 -9.45 -12.96
C ASP A 57 2.16 -9.88 -13.64
N PHE A 58 1.55 -8.99 -14.44
CA PHE A 58 0.26 -9.16 -15.09
C PHE A 58 0.33 -8.80 -16.59
N ASP A 59 1.43 -9.15 -17.27
CA ASP A 59 1.62 -8.92 -18.71
C ASP A 59 1.44 -7.43 -19.12
N ASP A 60 1.94 -6.52 -18.28
CA ASP A 60 1.82 -5.06 -18.42
C ASP A 60 0.37 -4.54 -18.42
N GLU A 61 -0.59 -5.35 -17.95
CA GLU A 61 -1.98 -4.93 -17.75
C GLU A 61 -2.17 -4.20 -16.41
N PRO A 62 -3.25 -3.40 -16.27
CA PRO A 62 -3.56 -2.74 -15.01
C PRO A 62 -3.94 -3.72 -13.90
N CYS A 63 -3.41 -3.49 -12.70
CA CYS A 63 -3.66 -4.37 -11.55
C CYS A 63 -3.79 -3.59 -10.24
N LEU A 64 -4.67 -4.07 -9.35
CA LEU A 64 -4.84 -3.55 -8.00
C LEU A 64 -4.12 -4.45 -6.99
N TYR A 65 -3.03 -3.96 -6.45
CA TYR A 65 -2.28 -4.59 -5.38
C TYR A 65 -2.93 -4.27 -4.04
N LYS A 66 -3.29 -5.30 -3.27
CA LYS A 66 -4.13 -5.11 -2.08
C LYS A 66 -3.34 -5.25 -0.79
N HIS A 67 -3.74 -4.43 0.18
CA HIS A 67 -3.36 -4.52 1.58
C HIS A 67 -1.84 -4.46 1.80
N ILE A 68 -1.17 -3.61 1.03
CA ILE A 68 0.26 -3.35 1.19
C ILE A 68 0.47 -2.63 2.52
N PRO A 69 1.26 -3.19 3.46
CA PRO A 69 1.49 -2.58 4.76
C PRO A 69 2.11 -1.19 4.63
N GLU A 70 1.71 -0.25 5.51
CA GLU A 70 2.20 1.13 5.45
C GLU A 70 3.74 1.25 5.48
N CYS A 71 4.44 0.36 6.19
CA CYS A 71 5.89 0.38 6.24
C CYS A 71 6.59 0.00 4.93
N ASP A 72 5.86 -0.60 3.98
CA ASP A 72 6.40 -1.03 2.69
C ASP A 72 6.13 0.00 1.58
N VAL A 73 5.47 1.10 1.91
CA VAL A 73 5.08 2.15 0.97
C VAL A 73 5.89 3.41 1.24
N ARG A 74 6.39 4.02 0.17
CA ARG A 74 7.21 5.25 0.22
C ARG A 74 6.72 6.26 -0.81
N PRO A 75 6.96 7.57 -0.60
CA PRO A 75 6.69 8.55 -1.65
C PRO A 75 7.55 8.25 -2.89
N GLU A 76 6.98 8.49 -4.07
CA GLU A 76 7.72 8.50 -5.33
C GLU A 76 8.50 9.80 -5.55
#